data_AF-A0AA43IF32-F1
#
_entry.id   AF-A0AA43IF32-F1
#
_cell.length_a   1.000
_cell.length_b   1.000
_cell.length_c   1.000
_cell.angle_alpha   90.00
_cell.angle_beta   90.00
_cell.angle_gamma   90.00
#
_symmetry.space_group_name_H-M   'P 1'
#
loop_
_entity.id
_entity.type
_entity.pdbx_description
1 polymer ?
#
loop_
_entity_poly.entity_id
_entity_poly.type
_entity_poly.pdbx_seq_one_letter_code
_entity_poly.pdbx_strand_id
1 'polypeptide(L)' 'MREFTLARGDASPDELWLLEHPPVYTVGIAGKTEHWPRTDNGIPVVRVDRGGQITYHGPGQLVAYLLLDLRRRGISV' A
#
# COMPACT_ATOMS: atom_id res chain seq x y z
N MET A 1 -8.00 -0.51 -5.06
CA MET A 1 -6.69 -0.61 -5.73
C MET A 1 -6.61 -1.87 -6.58
N ARG A 2 -6.62 -3.08 -5.99
CA ARG A 2 -6.47 -4.34 -6.74
C ARG A 2 -7.50 -4.55 -7.85
N GLU A 3 -8.78 -4.40 -7.57
CA GLU A 3 -9.85 -4.56 -8.57
C GLU A 3 -9.71 -3.58 -9.73
N PHE A 4 -9.45 -2.31 -9.41
CA PHE A 4 -9.15 -1.30 -10.43
C PHE A 4 -7.98 -1.74 -11.30
N THR A 5 -6.82 -2.07 -10.70
CA THR A 5 -5.65 -2.51 -11.45
C THR A 5 -5.91 -3.73 -12.33
N LEU A 6 -6.73 -4.69 -11.87
CA LEU A 6 -7.08 -5.89 -12.65
C LEU A 6 -8.05 -5.61 -13.80
N ALA A 7 -8.94 -4.63 -13.65
CA ALA A 7 -9.95 -4.28 -14.66
C ALA A 7 -9.45 -3.29 -15.71
N ARG A 8 -8.26 -2.71 -15.53
CA ARG A 8 -7.68 -1.73 -16.46
C ARG A 8 -7.29 -2.34 -17.79
N GLY A 9 -7.50 -1.57 -18.85
CA GLY A 9 -6.95 -1.81 -20.19
C GLY A 9 -6.04 -0.67 -20.63
N ASP A 10 -5.54 -0.75 -21.86
CA ASP A 10 -4.56 0.20 -22.42
C ASP A 10 -5.04 1.66 -22.42
N ALA A 11 -6.35 1.86 -22.58
CA ALA A 11 -6.99 3.18 -22.58
C ALA A 11 -7.33 3.70 -21.17
N SER A 12 -7.21 2.87 -20.13
CA SER A 12 -7.53 3.30 -18.76
C SER A 12 -6.52 4.35 -18.28
N PRO A 13 -6.98 5.49 -17.74
CA PRO A 13 -6.08 6.51 -17.22
C PRO A 13 -5.28 5.98 -16.02
N ASP A 14 -4.11 6.56 -15.81
CA ASP A 14 -3.39 6.41 -14.54
C ASP A 14 -4.13 7.16 -13.43
N GLU A 15 -4.05 6.67 -12.20
CA GLU A 15 -4.69 7.30 -11.06
C GLU A 15 -3.69 7.60 -9.92
N LEU A 16 -3.91 8.73 -9.26
CA LEU A 16 -3.25 9.08 -8.00
C LEU A 16 -4.34 9.18 -6.94
N TRP A 17 -4.29 8.29 -5.95
CA TRP A 17 -5.21 8.33 -4.82
C TRP A 17 -4.52 8.98 -3.63
N LEU A 18 -5.12 10.04 -3.11
CA LEU A 18 -4.66 10.75 -1.92
C LEU A 18 -5.71 10.54 -0.83
N LEU A 19 -5.28 10.00 0.31
CA LEU A 19 -6.17 9.66 1.41
C LEU A 19 -5.43 9.57 2.73
N GLU A 20 -6.20 9.32 3.78
CA GLU A 20 -5.72 8.95 5.10
C GLU A 20 -6.36 7.62 5.52
N HIS A 21 -5.68 6.87 6.37
CA HIS A 21 -6.23 5.65 6.96
C HIS A 21 -6.59 5.89 8.43
N PRO A 22 -7.60 5.16 8.96
CA PRO A 22 -7.65 4.87 10.39
C PRO A 22 -6.32 4.23 10.85
N PRO A 23 -5.98 4.28 12.15
CA PRO A 23 -4.78 3.64 12.67
C PRO A 23 -4.66 2.17 12.19
N VAL A 24 -3.56 1.84 11.51
CA VAL A 24 -3.30 0.50 10.98
C VAL A 24 -1.81 0.24 10.84
N TYR A 25 -1.38 -0.96 11.22
CA TYR A 25 -0.08 -1.49 10.84
C TYR A 25 -0.20 -2.34 9.58
N THR A 26 0.67 -2.11 8.61
CA THR A 26 0.75 -2.97 7.42
C THR A 26 2.09 -3.69 7.38
N VAL A 27 2.09 -4.96 6.99
CA VAL A 27 3.29 -5.80 6.89
C VAL A 27 3.49 -6.20 5.44
N GLY A 28 4.55 -5.69 4.80
CA GLY A 28 4.91 -6.02 3.42
C GLY A 28 5.54 -7.40 3.28
N ILE A 29 5.92 -7.74 2.04
CA ILE A 29 6.46 -9.06 1.67
C ILE A 29 7.77 -9.43 2.39
N ALA A 30 8.57 -8.43 2.78
CA ALA A 30 9.82 -8.64 3.53
C ALA A 30 9.60 -8.57 5.05
N GLY A 31 8.35 -8.52 5.50
CA GLY A 31 7.98 -8.39 6.90
C GLY A 31 8.35 -9.63 7.71
N LYS A 32 9.12 -9.42 8.77
CA LYS A 32 9.45 -10.43 9.78
C LYS A 32 8.56 -10.25 11.01
N THR A 33 8.17 -11.36 11.62
CA THR A 33 7.34 -11.37 12.84
C THR A 33 8.02 -10.71 14.03
N GLU A 34 9.35 -10.69 14.06
CA GLU A 34 10.17 -10.06 15.10
C GLU A 34 9.95 -8.54 15.23
N HIS A 35 9.49 -7.89 14.16
CA HIS A 35 9.26 -6.44 14.10
C HIS A 35 7.79 -6.07 14.35
N TRP A 36 6.95 -7.03 14.75
CA TRP A 36 5.55 -6.75 15.02
C TRP A 36 5.39 -5.90 16.28
N PRO A 37 4.30 -5.12 16.39
CA PRO A 37 3.99 -4.38 17.61
C PRO A 37 3.92 -5.36 18.77
N ARG A 38 4.73 -5.13 19.80
CA ARG A 38 4.85 -6.04 20.96
C ARG A 38 3.75 -5.85 22.00
N THR A 39 2.97 -4.78 21.86
CA THR A 39 1.88 -4.39 22.74
C THR A 39 0.58 -4.45 21.97
N ASP A 40 -0.43 -5.11 22.55
CA ASP A 40 -1.79 -5.05 22.04
C ASP A 40 -2.39 -3.67 22.37
N ASN A 41 -2.38 -2.79 21.38
CA ASN A 41 -2.96 -1.44 21.45
C ASN A 41 -4.28 -1.35 20.68
N GLY A 42 -4.87 -2.49 20.28
CA GLY A 42 -6.10 -2.55 19.50
C GLY A 42 -5.99 -2.08 18.05
N ILE A 43 -4.79 -1.74 17.56
CA ILE A 43 -4.58 -1.33 16.17
C ILE A 43 -4.44 -2.58 15.28
N PRO A 44 -5.21 -2.69 14.18
CA PRO A 44 -5.13 -3.84 13.29
C PRO A 44 -3.77 -3.98 12.63
N VAL A 45 -3.30 -5.22 12.50
CA VAL A 45 -2.09 -5.58 11.74
C VAL A 45 -2.52 -6.35 10.49
N VAL A 46 -2.26 -5.79 9.31
CA VAL A 46 -2.71 -6.33 8.02
C VAL A 46 -1.51 -6.71 7.15
N ARG A 47 -1.48 -7.94 6.64
CA ARG A 47 -0.47 -8.35 5.64
C ARG A 47 -0.87 -7.85 4.25
N VAL A 48 0.09 -7.32 3.52
CA VAL A 48 -0.10 -6.71 2.19
C VAL A 48 1.04 -7.11 1.26
N ASP A 49 0.82 -6.96 -0.04
CA ASP A 49 1.73 -7.36 -1.12
C ASP A 49 2.78 -6.30 -1.51
N ARG A 50 2.82 -5.16 -0.80
CA ARG A 50 3.88 -4.16 -1.01
C ARG A 50 5.26 -4.66 -0.56
N GLY A 51 6.28 -4.09 -1.18
CA GLY A 51 7.67 -4.19 -0.72
C GLY A 51 7.86 -3.68 0.72
N GLY A 52 9.00 -4.03 1.31
CA GLY A 52 9.43 -3.55 2.63
C GLY A 52 8.88 -4.34 3.82
N GLN A 53 9.22 -3.88 5.02
CA GLN A 53 8.84 -4.50 6.29
C GLN A 53 7.51 -3.95 6.81
N ILE A 54 7.35 -3.84 8.13
CA ILE A 54 6.20 -3.23 8.78
C ILE A 54 6.23 -1.70 8.66
N THR A 55 5.05 -1.06 8.58
CA THR A 55 4.89 0.39 8.76
C THR A 55 3.53 0.69 9.41
N TYR A 56 3.36 1.93 9.88
CA TYR A 56 2.13 2.45 10.46
C TYR A 56 1.50 3.53 9.56
N HIS A 57 0.18 3.55 9.49
CA HIS A 57 -0.62 4.63 8.92
C HIS A 57 -1.71 5.07 9.90
N GLY A 58 -2.09 6.35 9.86
CA GLY A 58 -3.12 6.90 10.71
C GLY A 58 -3.49 8.35 10.37
N PRO A 59 -4.43 8.96 11.11
CA PRO A 59 -4.87 10.34 10.90
C PRO A 59 -3.72 11.34 10.96
N GLY A 60 -3.75 12.33 10.08
CA GLY A 60 -2.70 13.34 9.90
C GLY A 60 -1.56 12.90 8.98
N GLN A 61 -1.55 11.65 8.49
CA GLN A 61 -0.58 11.16 7.53
C GLN A 61 -1.20 11.05 6.13
N LEU A 62 -0.77 11.93 5.21
CA LEU A 62 -1.13 11.82 3.81
C LEU A 62 -0.52 10.55 3.19
N VAL A 63 -1.36 9.67 2.67
CA VAL A 63 -0.96 8.47 1.92
C VAL A 63 -1.28 8.66 0.44
N ALA A 64 -0.30 8.39 -0.41
CA ALA A 64 -0.43 8.44 -1.86
C ALA A 64 -0.31 7.02 -2.44
N TYR A 65 -1.36 6.56 -3.13
CA TYR A 65 -1.28 5.37 -3.98
C TYR A 65 -1.17 5.79 -5.44
N LEU A 66 -0.04 5.44 -6.07
CA LEU A 66 0.21 5.65 -7.48
C LEU A 66 -0.17 4.39 -8.25
N LEU A 67 -1.21 4.48 -9.06
CA LEU A 67 -1.67 3.41 -9.92
C LEU A 67 -1.25 3.76 -11.35
N LEU A 68 0.01 3.47 -11.68
CA LEU A 68 0.63 3.82 -12.96
C LEU A 68 0.88 2.56 -13.80
N ASP A 69 0.58 2.63 -15.10
CA ASP A 69 1.13 1.67 -16.06
C ASP A 69 2.55 2.09 -16.45
N LEU A 70 3.55 1.44 -15.86
CA LEU A 70 4.96 1.73 -16.13
C LEU A 70 5.41 1.27 -17.53
N ARG A 71 4.82 0.19 -18.06
CA ARG A 71 5.17 -0.33 -19.39
C ARG A 71 4.76 0.64 -20.48
N ARG A 72 3.54 1.20 -20.38
CA ARG A 72 3.06 2.27 -21.27
C ARG A 72 3.97 3.49 -21.27
N ARG A 73 4.69 3.72 -20.16
CA ARG A 73 5.64 4.83 -19.99
C ARG A 73 7.09 4.48 -20.37
N GLY A 74 7.37 3.23 -20.77
CA GLY A 74 8.73 2.78 -21.08
C GLY A 74 9.65 2.70 -19.86
N ILE A 75 9.10 2.53 -18.66
CA ILE A 75 9.86 2.45 -17.40
C ILE A 75 9.94 0.99 -16.95
N SER A 76 11.15 0.51 -16.66
CA SER A 76 11.44 -0.80 -16.08
C SER A 76 11.89 -0.68 -14.62
N VAL A 77 11.43 -1.58 -13.74
CA VAL A 77 11.76 -1.65 -12.31
C VAL A 77 12.34 -3.00 -11.92
#